data_AF-A0A377TRW2-F1
#
_entry.id   AF-A0A377TRW2-F1
#
_cell.length_a   1.000
_cell.length_b   1.000
_cell.length_c   1.000
_cell.angle_alpha   90.00
_cell.angle_beta   90.00
_cell.angle_gamma   90.00
#
_symmetry.space_group_name_H-M   'P 1'
#
loop_
_entity.id
_entity.type
_entity.pdbx_description
1 polymer ?
#
loop_
_entity_poly.entity_id
_entity_poly.type
_entity_poly.pdbx_seq_one_letter_code
_entity_poly.pdbx_strand_id
1 'polypeptide(L)' 'MALTDNGESFYQHASLILEELRAAQDELLQRQGEQAGQINIGLGASVARSLMPSVICRFHQQHPQVKVRIMEGSAAGDD' A
#
# COMPACT_ATOMS: atom_id res chain seq x y z
N MET A 1 -3.33 2.58 -27.28
CA MET A 1 -3.95 1.23 -27.35
C MET A 1 -5.20 1.28 -26.50
N ALA A 2 -6.37 0.99 -27.08
CA ALA A 2 -7.64 0.92 -26.37
C ALA A 2 -8.06 -0.55 -26.22
N LEU A 3 -8.78 -0.89 -25.15
CA LEU A 3 -9.35 -2.22 -25.00
C LEU A 3 -10.45 -2.44 -26.06
N THR A 4 -10.62 -3.68 -26.49
CA THR A 4 -11.79 -4.08 -27.27
C THR A 4 -13.01 -4.17 -26.34
N ASP A 5 -14.24 -4.10 -26.86
CA ASP A 5 -15.46 -4.20 -26.04
C ASP A 5 -15.48 -5.46 -25.15
N ASN A 6 -15.03 -6.60 -25.70
CA ASN A 6 -14.86 -7.84 -24.94
C ASN A 6 -13.74 -7.75 -23.89
N GLY A 7 -12.67 -7.02 -24.20
CA GLY A 7 -11.57 -6.76 -23.29
C GLY A 7 -12.02 -5.93 -22.09
N GLU A 8 -12.87 -4.92 -22.31
CA GLU A 8 -13.37 -4.05 -21.25
C GLU A 8 -14.31 -4.78 -20.28
N SER A 9 -15.21 -5.61 -20.83
CA SER A 9 -16.05 -6.51 -20.02
C SER A 9 -15.21 -7.50 -19.20
N PHE A 10 -14.23 -8.15 -19.83
CA PHE A 10 -13.32 -9.05 -19.12
C PHE A 10 -12.51 -8.33 -18.03
N TYR A 11 -12.01 -7.13 -18.32
CA TYR A 11 -11.21 -6.34 -17.38
C TYR A 11 -12.02 -5.95 -16.13
N GLN A 12 -13.29 -5.57 -16.30
CA GLN A 12 -14.19 -5.29 -15.17
C GLN A 12 -14.36 -6.51 -14.27
N HIS A 13 -14.65 -7.67 -14.86
CA HIS A 13 -14.80 -8.92 -14.09
C HIS A 13 -13.49 -9.34 -13.41
N ALA A 14 -12.36 -9.27 -14.13
CA ALA A 14 -11.05 -9.62 -13.58
C ALA A 14 -10.65 -8.71 -12.42
N SER A 15 -10.93 -7.41 -12.51
CA SER A 15 -10.63 -6.45 -11.43
C SER A 15 -11.42 -6.78 -10.17
N LEU A 16 -12.73 -7.04 -10.30
CA LEU A 16 -13.57 -7.42 -9.16
C LEU A 16 -13.09 -8.71 -8.49
N ILE A 17 -12.73 -9.73 -9.28
CA ILE A 17 -12.22 -10.99 -8.75
C ILE A 17 -10.91 -10.78 -7.98
N LEU A 18 -10.00 -9.98 -8.52
CA LEU A 18 -8.72 -9.69 -7.87
C LEU A 18 -8.89 -8.89 -6.58
N GLU A 19 -9.85 -7.97 -6.56
CA GLU A 19 -10.17 -7.18 -5.38
C GLU A 19 -10.77 -8.04 -4.25
N GLU A 20 -11.70 -8.93 -4.58
CA GLU A 20 -12.26 -9.90 -3.64
C GLU A 20 -11.20 -10.86 -3.09
N LEU A 21 -10.30 -11.34 -3.96
CA LEU A 21 -9.18 -12.20 -3.56
C LEU A 21 -8.25 -11.51 -2.57
N ARG A 22 -7.98 -10.21 -2.78
CA ARG A 22 -7.17 -9.41 -1.85
C ARG A 22 -7.90 -9.28 -0.51
N ALA A 23 -9.18 -8.94 -0.52
CA ALA A 23 -9.97 -8.77 0.71
C ALA A 23 -9.99 -10.07 1.55
N ALA A 24 -10.19 -11.23 0.91
CA ALA A 24 -10.14 -12.52 1.58
C ALA A 24 -8.76 -12.83 2.18
N GLN A 25 -7.68 -12.47 1.49
CA GLN A 25 -6.31 -12.61 2.01
C GLN A 25 -6.08 -11.73 3.24
N ASP A 26 -6.49 -10.46 3.18
CA ASP A 26 -6.35 -9.51 4.27
C ASP A 26 -7.15 -9.96 5.51
N GLU A 27 -8.36 -10.49 5.33
CA GLU A 27 -9.17 -11.04 6.41
C GLU A 27 -8.48 -12.23 7.10
N LEU A 28 -7.87 -13.13 6.32
CA LEU A 28 -7.13 -14.27 6.86
C LEU A 28 -5.91 -13.84 7.67
N LEU A 29 -5.13 -12.87 7.17
CA LEU A 29 -3.98 -12.31 7.89
C LEU A 29 -4.43 -11.69 9.21
N GLN A 30 -5.52 -10.90 9.17
CA GLN A 30 -6.06 -10.24 10.36
C GLN A 30 -6.57 -11.25 11.42
N ARG A 31 -7.22 -12.34 10.99
CA ARG A 31 -7.69 -13.42 11.88
C ARG A 31 -6.56 -14.21 12.54
N GLN A 32 -5.39 -14.30 11.89
CA GLN A 32 -4.23 -14.99 12.46
C GLN A 32 -3.51 -14.18 13.54
N GLY A 33 -3.99 -12.96 13.84
CA GLY A 33 -3.31 -12.05 14.77
C GLY A 33 -2.00 -11.51 14.21
N GLU A 34 -1.68 -11.90 12.97
CA GLU A 34 -0.60 -11.33 12.20
C GLU A 34 -1.07 -9.95 11.78
N GLN A 35 -0.57 -8.91 12.43
CA GLN A 35 -0.59 -7.57 11.84
C GLN A 35 0.41 -7.59 10.68
N ALA A 36 0.09 -8.37 9.67
CA ALA A 36 0.80 -8.52 8.42
C ALA A 36 0.01 -7.73 7.38
N GLY A 37 0.73 -6.96 6.58
CA GLY A 37 0.12 -6.05 5.60
C GLY A 37 1.13 -5.06 5.08
N GLN A 38 0.71 -4.22 4.14
CA GLN A 38 1.55 -3.17 3.57
C GLN A 38 0.92 -1.80 3.79
N ILE A 39 1.66 -0.91 4.45
CA ILE A 39 1.29 0.50 4.60
C ILE A 39 2.09 1.32 3.61
N ASN A 40 1.41 2.09 2.77
CA ASN A 40 2.02 3.06 1.85
C ASN A 40 1.88 4.46 2.44
N ILE A 41 2.98 5.17 2.67
CA ILE A 41 2.98 6.51 3.27
C ILE A 41 3.62 7.51 2.30
N GLY A 42 2.85 8.53 1.92
CA GLY A 42 3.32 9.65 1.11
C GLY A 42 3.70 10.85 1.99
N LEU A 43 4.89 11.40 1.79
CA LEU A 43 5.43 12.50 2.61
C LEU A 43 6.42 13.37 1.84
N GLY A 44 6.54 14.63 2.23
CA GLY A 44 7.58 15.52 1.72
C GLY A 44 8.98 15.08 2.14
N ALA A 45 9.97 15.27 1.26
CA ALA A 45 11.33 14.76 1.43
C ALA A 45 11.99 15.12 2.78
N SER A 46 11.74 16.33 3.29
CA SER A 46 12.27 16.77 4.60
C SER A 46 11.76 15.92 5.76
N VAL A 47 10.45 15.62 5.79
CA VAL A 47 9.83 14.78 6.82
C VAL A 47 10.23 13.32 6.64
N ALA A 48 10.33 12.86 5.39
CA ALA A 48 10.83 11.52 5.05
C ALA A 48 12.20 11.25 5.67
N ARG A 49 13.11 12.22 5.56
CA ARG A 49 14.50 12.04 5.98
C ARG A 49 14.74 12.32 7.46
N SER A 50 13.97 13.23 8.07
CA SER A 50 14.18 13.64 9.46
C SER A 50 13.38 12.82 10.48
N LEU A 51 12.13 12.45 10.17
CA LEU A 51 11.22 11.85 11.14
C LEU A 51 11.01 10.35 10.92
N MET A 52 10.91 9.89 9.68
CA MET A 52 10.53 8.50 9.41
C MET A 52 11.49 7.43 9.93
N PRO A 53 12.82 7.62 9.97
CA PRO A 53 13.71 6.59 10.51
C PRO A 53 13.38 6.21 11.97
N SER A 54 13.07 7.20 12.81
CA SER A 54 12.73 6.95 14.22
C SER A 54 11.32 6.34 14.37
N VAL A 55 10.37 6.80 13.56
CA VAL A 55 8.99 6.29 13.54
C VAL A 55 8.95 4.84 13.06
N ILE A 56 9.63 4.50 11.96
CA ILE A 56 9.66 3.12 11.43
C ILE A 56 10.31 2.17 12.42
N CYS A 57 11.44 2.54 13.04
CA CYS A 57 12.09 1.68 14.02
C CYS A 57 11.14 1.31 15.17
N ARG A 58 10.44 2.31 15.74
CA ARG A 58 9.48 2.07 16.83
C ARG A 58 8.28 1.26 16.35
N PHE A 59 7.76 1.57 15.17
CA PHE A 59 6.61 0.88 14.60
C PHE A 59 6.94 -0.59 14.29
N HIS A 60 8.10 -0.87 13.71
CA HIS A 60 8.52 -2.23 13.37
C HIS A 60 8.80 -3.10 14.61
N GLN A 61 9.21 -2.51 15.73
CA GLN A 61 9.31 -3.23 17.01
C GLN A 61 7.95 -3.72 17.52
N GLN A 62 6.89 -2.94 17.29
CA GLN A 62 5.53 -3.27 17.73
C GLN A 62 4.78 -4.14 16.69
N HIS A 63 5.13 -3.99 15.42
CA HIS A 63 4.47 -4.61 14.28
C HIS A 63 5.50 -5.20 13.29
N PRO A 64 6.25 -6.24 13.69
CA PRO A 64 7.36 -6.77 12.89
C PRO A 64 6.93 -7.36 11.55
N GLN A 65 5.65 -7.71 11.41
CA GLN A 65 5.09 -8.32 10.20
C GLN A 65 4.52 -7.29 9.20
N VAL A 66 4.42 -6.01 9.57
CA VAL A 66 3.95 -4.95 8.66
C VAL A 66 5.09 -4.46 7.78
N LYS A 67 4.88 -4.45 6.47
CA LYS A 67 5.76 -3.81 5.49
C LYS A 67 5.38 -2.33 5.35
N VAL A 68 6.32 -1.44 5.60
CA VAL A 68 6.12 0.00 5.39
C VAL A 68 6.84 0.41 4.10
N ARG A 69 6.10 1.00 3.17
CA ARG A 69 6.65 1.64 1.96
C ARG A 69 6.48 3.15 2.10
N ILE A 70 7.60 3.87 2.07
CA ILE A 70 7.61 5.32 2.02
C ILE A 70 7.76 5.77 0.57
N MET A 71 6.94 6.74 0.18
CA MET A 71 7.03 7.42 -1.11
C MET A 71 7.29 8.91 -0.84
N GLU A 72 8.38 9.42 -1.39
CA GLU A 72 8.68 10.85 -1.35
C GLU A 72 7.82 11.56 -2.40
N GLY A 73 6.87 12.36 -1.94
CA GLY A 73 6.13 13.27 -2.79
C GLY A 73 6.91 14.57 -2.91
N SER A 74 7.51 14.83 -4.07
CA SER A 74 7.93 16.18 -4.39
C SER A 74 6.67 16.99 -4.64
N ALA A 75 6.36 17.95 -3.76
CA ALA A 75 5.41 18.99 -4.13
C ALA A 75 6.07 19.75 -5.29
N ALA A 76 5.61 19.53 -6.52
CA ALA A 76 5.92 20.43 -7.63
C ALA A 76 5.27 21.77 -7.30
N GLY A 77 6.03 22.67 -6.69
CA GLY A 77 5.54 23.94 -6.20
C GLY A 77 6.54 24.63 -5.29
N ASP A 78 7.73 24.91 -5.82
CA ASP A 78 8.56 26.05 -5.42
C ASP A 78 9.39 26.42 -6.67
N ASP A 79 8.93 27.48 -7.35
CA ASP A 79 9.49 28.26 -8.48
C ASP A 79 10.06 27.56 -9.73
#